data_AF-A0A6V7J9U0-F1
#
_entry.id   AF-A0A6V7J9U0-F1
#
_cell.length_a   1.000
_cell.length_b   1.000
_cell.length_c   1.000
_cell.angle_alpha   90.00
_cell.angle_beta   90.00
_cell.angle_gamma   90.00
#
_symmetry.space_group_name_H-M   'P 1'
#
loop_
_entity.id
_entity.type
_entity.pdbx_description
1 polymer ?
#
loop_
_entity_poly.entity_id
_entity_poly.type
_entity_poly.pdbx_seq_one_letter_code
_entity_poly.pdbx_strand_id
1 'polypeptide(L)' 'IPGTDIIIEKGTPVYVALPGIHMDPKYFPNPEIFDPERFDEGNKITPCTFMPFGEGPRICI' A
#
# COMPACT_ATOMS: atom_id res chain seq x y z
N ILE A 1 -5.17 6.91 -17.43
CA ILE A 1 -4.86 7.24 -16.01
C ILE A 1 -4.53 8.74 -15.96
N PRO A 2 -4.92 9.53 -14.93
CA PRO A 2 -4.68 10.98 -14.94
C PRO A 2 -3.22 11.33 -15.29
N GLY A 3 -3.02 12.22 -16.26
CA GLY A 3 -1.69 12.64 -16.70
C GLY A 3 -0.90 11.64 -17.57
N THR A 4 -1.56 10.62 -18.14
CA THR A 4 -0.92 9.62 -19.03
C THR A 4 -1.82 9.29 -20.22
N ASP A 5 -1.22 8.77 -21.30
CA ASP A 5 -1.95 8.22 -22.47
C ASP A 5 -2.41 6.77 -22.26
N ILE A 6 -2.34 6.25 -21.03
CA ILE A 6 -2.71 4.86 -20.71
C ILE A 6 -4.23 4.73 -20.61
N ILE A 7 -4.80 3.86 -21.44
CA ILE A 7 -6.21 3.47 -21.44
C ILE A 7 -6.36 2.12 -20.72
N ILE A 8 -7.31 2.03 -19.79
CA ILE A 8 -7.69 0.78 -19.14
C ILE A 8 -9.02 0.33 -19.75
N GLU A 9 -8.98 -0.74 -20.54
CA GLU A 9 -10.16 -1.24 -21.24
C GLU A 9 -11.23 -1.76 -20.27
N LYS A 10 -12.50 -1.66 -20.68
CA LYS A 10 -13.62 -2.16 -19.88
C LYS A 10 -13.44 -3.65 -19.57
N GLY A 11 -13.60 -4.01 -18.30
CA GLY A 11 -13.45 -5.39 -17.82
C GLY A 11 -12.02 -5.76 -17.44
N THR A 12 -11.05 -4.86 -17.59
CA THR A 12 -9.69 -5.07 -17.09
C THR A 12 -9.69 -5.12 -15.56
N PRO A 13 -9.22 -6.20 -14.92
CA PRO A 13 -9.08 -6.26 -13.48
C PRO A 13 -7.91 -5.38 -13.02
N VAL A 14 -8.08 -4.67 -11.91
CA VAL A 14 -7.05 -3.85 -11.27
C VAL A 14 -6.70 -4.48 -9.94
N TYR A 15 -5.42 -4.74 -9.72
CA TYR A 15 -4.90 -5.36 -8.49
C TYR A 15 -3.96 -4.41 -7.77
N VAL A 16 -4.06 -4.36 -6.45
CA VAL A 16 -3.11 -3.66 -5.59
C VAL A 16 -2.05 -4.65 -5.13
N ALA A 17 -0.80 -4.41 -5.50
CA ALA A 17 0.33 -5.27 -5.12
C ALA A 17 0.76 -5.01 -3.66
N LEU A 18 -0.07 -5.44 -2.69
CA LEU A 18 0.17 -5.20 -1.26
C LEU A 18 1.55 -5.65 -0.78
N PRO A 19 2.05 -6.88 -1.09
CA PRO A 19 3.39 -7.27 -0.66
C PRO A 19 4.49 -6.36 -1.23
N GLY A 20 4.31 -5.89 -2.47
CA GLY A 20 5.26 -4.97 -3.09
C GLY A 20 5.31 -3.63 -2.36
N ILE A 21 4.17 -3.10 -1.92
CA ILE A 21 4.09 -1.85 -1.18
C ILE A 21 4.63 -2.01 0.25
N HIS A 22 4.27 -3.11 0.93
CA HIS A 22 4.73 -3.40 2.30
C HIS A 22 6.25 -3.63 2.36
N MET A 23 6.84 -4.12 1.26
CA MET A 23 8.28 -4.37 1.14
C MET A 23 9.05 -3.27 0.39
N ASP A 24 8.41 -2.14 0.06
CA ASP A 24 9.08 -1.04 -0.63
C ASP A 24 9.90 -0.20 0.37
N PRO A 25 11.25 -0.14 0.23
CA PRO A 25 12.11 0.64 1.13
C PRO A 25 11.84 2.15 1.09
N LYS A 26 11.12 2.63 0.07
CA LYS A 26 10.63 4.02 0.01
C LYS A 26 9.65 4.33 1.15
N TYR A 27 8.84 3.36 1.55
CA TYR A 27 7.81 3.54 2.59
C TYR A 27 8.20 2.87 3.91
N PHE A 28 8.93 1.76 3.85
CA PHE A 28 9.37 0.99 5.02
C PHE A 28 10.87 0.74 4.96
N PRO A 29 11.72 1.61 5.56
CA PRO A 29 13.17 1.40 5.57
C PRO A 29 13.56 0.06 6.17
N ASN A 30 14.45 -0.68 5.50
CA ASN A 30 14.86 -2.05 5.86
C ASN A 30 13.65 -3.03 5.98
N PRO A 31 12.82 -3.18 4.94
CA PRO A 31 11.50 -3.81 5.05
C PRO A 31 11.55 -5.29 5.48
N GLU A 32 12.65 -5.99 5.18
CA GLU A 32 12.92 -7.39 5.56
C GLU A 32 13.16 -7.59 7.07
N ILE A 33 13.42 -6.51 7.82
CA ILE A 33 13.61 -6.56 9.26
C ILE A 33 12.25 -6.44 9.95
N PHE A 34 11.95 -7.39 10.83
CA PHE A 34 10.82 -7.27 11.74
C PHE A 34 11.12 -6.20 12.79
N ASP A 35 10.45 -5.06 12.66
CA ASP A 35 10.65 -3.88 13.48
C ASP A 35 9.28 -3.35 13.96
N PRO A 36 8.84 -3.73 15.18
CA PRO A 36 7.58 -3.26 15.76
C PRO A 36 7.53 -1.75 15.99
N GLU A 37 8.68 -1.12 16.25
CA GLU A 37 8.77 0.30 16.63
C GLU A 37 8.32 1.23 15.49
N ARG A 38 8.25 0.73 14.24
CA ARG A 38 7.63 1.43 13.10
C ARG A 38 6.21 1.92 13.36
N PHE A 39 5.50 1.25 14.26
CA PHE A 39 4.10 1.52 14.59
C PHE A 39 3.93 2.23 15.94
N ASP A 40 5.03 2.66 16.56
CA ASP A 40 4.98 3.42 17.82
C ASP A 40 4.29 4.77 17.66
N GLU A 41 3.78 5.29 18.78
CA GLU A 41 3.14 6.61 18.82
C GLU A 41 4.13 7.71 18.37
N GLY A 42 3.71 8.52 17.40
CA GLY A 42 4.52 9.61 16.83
C GLY A 42 5.15 9.28 15.48
N ASN A 43 5.31 8.00 15.14
CA ASN A 43 5.68 7.57 13.80
C ASN A 43 4.46 7.68 12.87
N LYS A 44 4.67 8.27 11.67
CA LYS A 44 3.61 8.43 10.67
C LYS A 44 3.81 7.46 9.53
N ILE A 45 2.86 6.55 9.36
CA ILE A 45 2.77 5.72 8.16
C ILE A 45 2.17 6.53 7.02
N THR A 46 2.75 6.39 5.83
CA THR A 46 2.21 7.06 4.63
C THR A 46 0.84 6.48 4.29
N PRO A 47 -0.19 7.31 4.01
CA PRO A 47 -1.51 6.80 3.64
C PRO A 47 -1.46 5.83 2.45
N CYS A 48 -2.29 4.78 2.49
CA CYS A 48 -2.35 3.71 1.49
C CYS A 48 -1.04 2.92 1.30
N THR A 49 -0.09 2.95 2.25
CA THR A 49 1.12 2.11 2.20
C THR A 49 1.10 0.94 3.18
N PHE A 50 0.21 0.95 4.16
CA PHE A 50 -0.04 -0.18 5.06
C PHE A 50 -1.54 -0.51 5.12
N MET A 51 -1.97 -1.49 4.33
CA MET A 51 -3.38 -1.92 4.20
C MET A 51 -3.54 -3.42 4.44
N PRO A 52 -3.22 -3.96 5.64
CA PRO A 52 -3.27 -5.39 5.92
C PRO A 52 -4.70 -5.96 5.86
N PHE A 53 -5.71 -5.12 6.06
CA PHE A 53 -7.13 -5.49 6.04
C PHE A 53 -7.91 -4.83 4.89
N GLY A 54 -7.19 -4.28 3.90
CA GLY A 54 -7.77 -3.43 2.85
C GLY A 54 -7.98 -1.99 3.31
N GLU A 55 -8.68 -1.21 2.49
CA GLU A 55 -9.01 0.18 2.76
C GLU A 55 -10.32 0.57 2.05
N GLY A 56 -10.97 1.65 2.49
CA GLY A 56 -12.20 2.17 1.90
C GLY A 56 -13.44 1.29 2.15
N PRO A 57 -14.47 1.37 1.28
CA PRO A 57 -15.77 0.71 1.50
C PRO A 57 -15.75 -0.83 1.52
N ARG A 58 -14.60 -1.44 1.22
CA ARG A 58 -14.42 -2.90 1.13
C ARG A 58 -13.35 -3.41 2.09
N ILE A 59 -13.02 -2.63 3.12
CA ILE A 59 -12.18 -3.07 4.23
C ILE A 59 -12.82 -4.29 4.92
N CYS A 60 -11.98 -5.15 5.52
CA CYS A 60 -12.43 -6.30 6.32
C CYS A 60 -13.49 -5.89 7.37
N ILE A 61 -14.53 -6.71 7.56
CA ILE A 61 -15.67 -6.51 8.49
C ILE A 61 -15.52 -7.44 9.69
#